data_AF-A0A9R0ETF7-F1
#
_entry.id   AF-A0A9R0ETF7-F1
#
_cell.length_a   1.000
_cell.length_b   1.000
_cell.length_c   1.000
_cell.angle_alpha   90.00
_cell.angle_beta   90.00
_cell.angle_gamma   90.00
#
_symmetry.space_group_name_H-M   'P 1'
#
loop_
_entity.id
_entity.type
_entity.pdbx_description
1 polymer ?
#
loop_
_entity_poly.entity_id
_entity_poly.type
_entity_poly.pdbx_seq_one_letter_code
_entity_poly.pdbx_strand_id
1 'polypeptide(L)'
;MIRLKVLFLIGACFLQCKGREPFKPAHGSLPFVVYFPSRYRGLCVGTLVSRVTVITAAVCVTSPNANVKDTRPINVVTGATYRHPRRGIRVQVTKILVPNLLKYASNNRGYLMSKSAALLLLKRKVPDVLTEIPLRPLDIDYKGEEVLSLQEECLMPGWHFFYKGDKIYPVHKFLLQRNMRVQFVNIVKKTLWCEALTIKFQKALSNLGFVGMFDKSACICVRDPDRVAQPCHGMYGAPLVCRGRGVGMMMAPDAQWTNCTGFSSVIHLFSSNYLKEFMDCVSRLFEIEEKPNWVTMKKQLYEDFKDNTYDYVPEIYDKITSSSASTDEL
;
A
#
# COMPACT_ATOMS: atom_id res chain seq x y z
N MET A 1 -4.58 -0.10 50.70
CA MET A 1 -5.37 0.37 49.52
C MET A 1 -4.60 1.28 48.55
N ILE A 2 -3.62 2.09 48.98
CA ILE A 2 -2.90 3.03 48.09
C ILE A 2 -1.91 2.31 47.14
N ARG A 3 -1.21 1.26 47.59
CA ARG A 3 -0.24 0.51 46.77
C ARG A 3 -0.86 -0.23 45.57
N LEU A 4 -2.10 -0.70 45.70
CA LEU A 4 -2.81 -1.42 44.62
C LEU A 4 -3.25 -0.47 43.49
N LYS A 5 -3.64 0.78 43.83
CA LYS A 5 -3.97 1.82 42.85
C LYS A 5 -2.75 2.28 42.05
N VAL A 6 -1.58 2.37 42.69
CA VAL A 6 -0.32 2.74 42.01
C VAL A 6 0.15 1.65 41.05
N LEU A 7 0.03 0.37 41.43
CA LEU A 7 0.32 -0.76 40.52
C LEU A 7 -0.63 -0.83 39.32
N PHE A 8 -1.92 -0.51 39.51
CA PHE A 8 -2.88 -0.42 38.40
C PHE A 8 -2.59 0.75 37.46
N LEU A 9 -2.18 1.91 37.99
CA LEU A 9 -1.77 3.07 37.20
C LEU A 9 -0.47 2.82 36.42
N ILE A 10 0.51 2.15 37.02
CA ILE A 10 1.75 1.75 36.34
C ILE A 10 1.45 0.69 35.28
N GLY A 11 0.61 -0.31 35.58
CA GLY A 11 0.17 -1.34 34.62
C GLY A 11 -0.63 -0.78 33.44
N ALA A 12 -1.52 0.20 33.69
CA ALA A 12 -2.27 0.90 32.65
C ALA A 12 -1.36 1.80 31.78
N CYS A 13 -0.39 2.48 32.38
CA CYS A 13 0.63 3.24 31.65
C CYS A 13 1.54 2.34 30.81
N PHE A 14 1.89 1.13 31.28
CA PHE A 14 2.68 0.18 30.49
C PHE A 14 1.89 -0.44 29.32
N LEU A 15 0.56 -0.61 29.46
CA LEU A 15 -0.32 -1.06 28.38
C LEU A 15 -0.61 0.04 27.34
N GLN A 16 -0.54 1.32 27.72
CA GLN A 16 -0.71 2.45 26.79
C GLN A 16 0.59 2.90 26.10
N CYS A 17 1.76 2.39 26.51
CA CYS A 17 3.07 2.80 25.98
C CYS A 17 3.69 1.85 24.94
N LYS A 18 2.99 0.79 24.51
CA LYS A 18 3.39 0.04 23.32
C LYS A 18 2.74 0.69 22.10
N GLY A 19 3.49 1.55 21.42
CA GLY A 19 3.06 2.10 20.14
C GLY A 19 2.63 0.98 19.20
N ARG A 20 1.55 1.19 18.45
CA ARG A 20 1.01 0.25 17.47
C ARG A 20 1.93 0.21 16.25
N GLU A 21 3.02 -0.55 16.38
CA GLU A 21 3.92 -0.84 15.26
C GLU A 21 3.13 -1.44 14.08
N PRO A 22 3.60 -1.27 12.83
CA PRO A 22 3.06 -2.03 11.71
C PRO A 22 3.07 -3.52 12.02
N PHE A 23 1.87 -4.10 12.09
CA PHE A 23 1.68 -5.47 12.54
C PHE A 23 1.48 -6.39 11.34
N LYS A 24 1.77 -7.68 11.53
CA LYS A 24 1.45 -8.70 10.52
C LYS A 24 -0.06 -8.92 10.61
N PRO A 25 -0.85 -8.65 9.54
CA PRO A 25 -2.27 -8.93 9.56
C PRO A 25 -2.51 -10.44 9.52
N ALA A 26 -3.67 -10.88 10.03
CA ALA A 26 -4.12 -12.28 9.91
C ALA A 26 -4.10 -12.72 8.43
N HIS A 27 -3.82 -14.01 8.18
CA HIS A 27 -3.74 -14.50 6.81
C HIS A 27 -5.06 -14.24 6.08
N GLY A 28 -4.99 -13.80 4.81
CA GLY A 28 -6.16 -13.51 3.97
C GLY A 28 -7.06 -12.32 4.37
N SER A 29 -6.82 -11.67 5.51
CA SER A 29 -7.61 -10.51 5.99
C SER A 29 -7.54 -9.26 5.09
N LEU A 30 -6.64 -9.25 4.11
CA LEU A 30 -6.47 -8.19 3.12
C LEU A 30 -6.58 -8.77 1.70
N PRO A 31 -7.76 -9.24 1.31
CA PRO A 31 -7.94 -10.04 0.10
C PRO A 31 -7.82 -9.22 -1.20
N PHE A 32 -7.73 -7.90 -1.10
CA PHE A 32 -7.58 -6.98 -2.22
C PHE A 32 -6.13 -6.57 -2.51
N VAL A 33 -5.21 -6.80 -1.57
CA VAL A 33 -3.85 -6.24 -1.68
C VAL A 33 -3.00 -7.10 -2.63
N VAL A 34 -2.26 -6.44 -3.50
CA VAL A 34 -1.33 -7.10 -4.42
C VAL A 34 0.01 -6.39 -4.44
N TYR A 35 1.06 -7.06 -4.91
CA TYR A 35 2.34 -6.43 -5.22
C TYR A 35 2.86 -6.85 -6.59
N PHE A 36 3.75 -6.04 -7.15
CA PHE A 36 4.50 -6.41 -8.35
C PHE A 36 5.87 -5.71 -8.39
N PRO A 37 6.90 -6.35 -8.98
CA PRO A 37 8.16 -5.69 -9.28
C PRO A 37 7.94 -4.60 -10.33
N SER A 38 8.39 -3.38 -10.04
CA SER A 38 8.29 -2.23 -10.95
C SER A 38 9.66 -1.90 -11.54
N ARG A 39 9.72 -1.60 -12.85
CA ARG A 39 10.96 -1.08 -13.48
C ARG A 39 11.44 0.22 -12.82
N TYR A 40 10.48 1.09 -12.52
CA TYR A 40 10.73 2.47 -12.14
C TYR A 40 10.84 2.67 -10.63
N ARG A 41 10.25 1.74 -9.85
CA ARG A 41 10.13 1.87 -8.39
C ARG A 41 10.66 0.66 -7.61
N GLY A 42 11.15 -0.37 -8.29
CA GLY A 42 11.63 -1.62 -7.67
C GLY A 42 10.48 -2.54 -7.26
N LEU A 43 9.64 -2.09 -6.33
CA LEU A 43 8.42 -2.76 -5.90
C LEU A 43 7.28 -1.74 -5.84
N CYS A 44 6.07 -2.16 -6.20
CA CYS A 44 4.86 -1.41 -5.96
C CYS A 44 3.76 -2.28 -5.37
N VAL A 45 2.84 -1.61 -4.69
CA VAL A 45 1.60 -2.17 -4.18
C VAL A 45 0.48 -1.81 -5.15
N GLY A 46 -0.53 -2.65 -5.23
CA GLY A 46 -1.78 -2.34 -5.89
C GLY A 46 -2.95 -2.87 -5.10
N THR A 47 -4.15 -2.61 -5.62
CA THR A 47 -5.41 -3.02 -5.03
C THR A 47 -6.30 -3.62 -6.11
N LEU A 48 -6.85 -4.81 -5.86
CA LEU A 48 -7.88 -5.38 -6.71
C LEU A 48 -9.12 -4.49 -6.63
N VAL A 49 -9.60 -4.04 -7.78
CA VAL A 49 -10.87 -3.31 -7.95
C VAL A 49 -11.92 -4.16 -8.68
N SER A 50 -11.47 -5.26 -9.27
CA SER A 50 -12.26 -6.44 -9.62
C SER A 50 -11.34 -7.65 -9.60
N ARG A 51 -11.86 -8.86 -9.84
CA ARG A 51 -11.01 -10.07 -9.97
C ARG A 51 -10.12 -10.08 -11.23
N VAL A 52 -10.23 -9.10 -12.12
CA VAL A 52 -9.43 -8.97 -13.35
C VAL A 52 -8.72 -7.63 -13.49
N THR A 53 -8.88 -6.72 -12.53
CA THR A 53 -8.34 -5.35 -12.62
C THR A 53 -7.70 -4.94 -11.30
N VAL A 54 -6.49 -4.38 -11.41
CA VAL A 54 -5.74 -3.82 -10.27
C VAL A 54 -5.55 -2.32 -10.47
N ILE A 55 -5.84 -1.52 -9.45
CA ILE A 55 -5.43 -0.11 -9.37
C ILE A 55 -4.09 0.03 -8.65
N THR A 56 -3.24 0.93 -9.14
CA THR A 56 -1.94 1.26 -8.56
C THR A 56 -1.55 2.70 -8.94
N ALA A 57 -0.38 3.17 -8.50
CA ALA A 57 0.16 4.47 -8.89
C ALA A 57 0.78 4.42 -10.29
N ALA A 58 0.54 5.43 -11.13
CA ALA A 58 1.04 5.45 -12.51
C ALA A 58 2.57 5.47 -12.61
N VAL A 59 3.24 6.09 -11.63
CA VAL A 59 4.71 6.06 -11.49
C VAL A 59 5.29 4.66 -11.30
N CYS A 60 4.48 3.66 -10.98
CA CYS A 60 4.91 2.26 -10.91
C CYS A 60 5.08 1.61 -12.29
N VAL A 61 4.46 2.17 -13.32
CA VAL A 61 4.38 1.57 -14.66
C VAL A 61 4.70 2.55 -15.78
N THR A 62 5.01 3.80 -15.46
CA THR A 62 5.44 4.81 -16.44
C THR A 62 6.50 5.69 -15.82
N SER A 63 7.51 6.07 -16.60
CA SER A 63 8.50 7.05 -16.16
C SER A 63 7.85 8.43 -15.99
N PRO A 64 8.08 9.15 -14.87
CA PRO A 64 7.69 10.55 -14.77
C PRO A 64 8.52 11.46 -15.69
N ASN A 65 9.77 11.06 -15.98
CA ASN A 65 10.75 11.85 -16.77
C ASN A 65 10.61 11.64 -18.28
N ALA A 66 10.06 10.51 -18.69
CA ALA A 66 9.96 10.13 -20.10
C ALA A 66 8.56 9.61 -20.44
N ASN A 67 8.08 9.84 -21.66
CA ASN A 67 6.80 9.26 -22.12
C ASN A 67 6.91 7.78 -22.48
N VAL A 68 7.50 6.99 -21.59
CA VAL A 68 7.76 5.57 -21.79
C VAL A 68 7.01 4.79 -20.72
N LYS A 69 6.06 3.98 -21.18
CA LYS A 69 5.34 2.99 -20.36
C LYS A 69 6.21 1.74 -20.20
N ASP A 70 6.00 0.99 -19.12
CA ASP A 70 6.63 -0.32 -18.98
C ASP A 70 6.06 -1.26 -20.05
N THR A 71 6.94 -1.80 -20.88
CA THR A 71 6.61 -2.76 -21.95
C THR A 71 6.98 -4.19 -21.55
N ARG A 72 7.63 -4.38 -20.40
CA ARG A 72 8.05 -5.72 -19.95
C ARG A 72 6.84 -6.50 -19.44
N PRO A 73 6.90 -7.84 -19.46
CA PRO A 73 5.89 -8.66 -18.80
C PRO A 73 5.82 -8.35 -17.31
N ILE A 74 4.72 -7.75 -16.87
CA ILE A 74 4.44 -7.52 -15.45
C ILE A 74 3.59 -8.69 -14.95
N ASN A 75 3.99 -9.27 -13.82
CA ASN A 75 3.19 -10.22 -13.08
C ASN A 75 2.78 -9.61 -11.74
N VAL A 76 1.48 -9.51 -11.53
CA VAL A 76 0.91 -9.18 -10.22
C VAL A 76 0.89 -10.43 -9.36
N VAL A 77 1.27 -10.27 -8.09
CA VAL A 77 1.23 -11.32 -7.08
C VAL A 77 0.20 -10.97 -6.00
N THR A 78 -0.67 -11.91 -5.69
CA THR A 78 -1.72 -11.79 -4.67
C THR A 78 -1.86 -13.10 -3.88
N GLY A 79 -2.71 -13.13 -2.84
CA GLY A 79 -2.94 -14.34 -2.04
C GLY A 79 -1.73 -14.83 -1.25
N ALA A 80 -0.76 -13.95 -0.96
CA ALA A 80 0.37 -14.26 -0.10
C ALA A 80 0.76 -13.06 0.75
N THR A 81 0.81 -13.25 2.07
CA THR A 81 1.34 -12.26 3.00
C THR A 81 2.88 -12.19 2.95
N TYR A 82 3.55 -13.30 2.62
CA TYR A 82 5.00 -13.38 2.47
C TYR A 82 5.44 -13.23 1.00
N ARG A 83 6.23 -12.18 0.74
CA ARG A 83 6.87 -11.87 -0.54
C ARG A 83 7.96 -12.89 -0.86
N HIS A 84 7.61 -13.89 -1.65
CA HIS A 84 8.51 -14.95 -2.09
C HIS A 84 8.32 -15.30 -3.57
N PRO A 85 9.39 -15.64 -4.32
CA PRO A 85 9.26 -16.00 -5.73
C PRO A 85 8.42 -17.25 -6.02
N ARG A 86 8.07 -18.06 -5.01
CA ARG A 86 7.28 -19.29 -5.17
C ARG A 86 5.94 -19.26 -4.42
N ARG A 87 5.61 -18.17 -3.73
CA ARG A 87 4.34 -18.04 -2.99
C ARG A 87 3.42 -17.02 -3.64
N GLY A 88 2.13 -17.23 -3.45
CA GLY A 88 1.07 -16.38 -3.98
C GLY A 88 0.68 -16.72 -5.41
N ILE A 89 -0.50 -16.24 -5.79
CA ILE A 89 -1.05 -16.38 -7.12
C ILE A 89 -0.41 -15.32 -8.01
N ARG A 90 0.19 -15.79 -9.11
CA ARG A 90 0.77 -14.93 -10.15
C ARG A 90 -0.18 -14.80 -11.31
N VAL A 91 -0.47 -13.56 -11.68
CA VAL A 91 -1.31 -13.24 -12.84
C VAL A 91 -0.60 -12.21 -13.71
N GLN A 92 -0.44 -12.56 -14.98
CA GLN A 92 0.18 -11.69 -15.97
C GLN A 92 -0.73 -10.49 -16.26
N VAL A 93 -0.12 -9.31 -16.40
CA VAL A 93 -0.79 -8.09 -16.89
C VAL A 93 -0.78 -8.10 -18.42
N THR A 94 -1.94 -7.89 -19.04
CA THR A 94 -2.10 -7.81 -20.49
C THR A 94 -2.15 -6.38 -21.00
N LYS A 95 -2.67 -5.45 -20.19
CA LYS A 95 -2.83 -4.04 -20.59
C LYS A 95 -2.65 -3.12 -19.40
N ILE A 96 -2.01 -1.99 -19.66
CA ILE A 96 -1.79 -0.91 -18.68
C ILE A 96 -2.56 0.31 -19.16
N LEU A 97 -3.49 0.79 -18.34
CA LEU A 97 -4.25 2.01 -18.56
C LEU A 97 -3.70 3.11 -17.66
N VAL A 98 -3.38 4.26 -18.25
CA VAL A 98 -2.92 5.46 -17.55
C VAL A 98 -3.66 6.67 -18.15
N PRO A 99 -3.87 7.76 -17.40
CA PRO A 99 -4.43 8.98 -17.94
C PRO A 99 -3.67 9.46 -19.17
N ASN A 100 -4.41 9.96 -20.17
CA ASN A 100 -3.79 10.50 -21.38
C ASN A 100 -3.21 11.89 -21.09
N LEU A 101 -1.90 11.94 -20.83
CA LEU A 101 -1.22 13.19 -20.48
C LEU A 101 -0.80 14.03 -21.69
N LEU A 102 -1.06 13.57 -22.93
CA LEU A 102 -0.63 14.29 -24.14
C LEU A 102 -1.31 15.64 -24.31
N LYS A 103 -2.47 15.83 -23.67
CA LYS A 103 -3.24 17.08 -23.70
C LYS A 103 -2.67 18.18 -22.80
N TYR A 104 -1.69 17.87 -21.94
CA TYR A 104 -1.13 18.82 -20.99
C TYR A 104 0.26 19.30 -21.42
N ALA A 105 0.60 20.53 -21.04
CA ALA A 105 1.91 21.10 -21.31
C ALA A 105 3.04 20.18 -20.81
N SER A 106 4.12 20.08 -21.61
CA SER A 106 5.23 19.16 -21.38
C SER A 106 5.88 19.29 -19.99
N ASN A 107 5.95 20.52 -19.48
CA ASN A 107 6.50 20.86 -18.15
C ASN A 107 5.67 20.34 -16.97
N ASN A 108 4.38 20.04 -17.15
CA ASN A 108 3.51 19.54 -16.09
C ASN A 108 3.42 18.01 -16.06
N ARG A 109 3.95 17.32 -17.07
CA ARG A 109 3.78 15.88 -17.25
C ARG A 109 4.27 15.07 -16.05
N GLY A 110 5.50 15.33 -15.57
CA GLY A 110 6.09 14.58 -14.46
C GLY A 110 5.28 14.73 -13.17
N TYR A 111 4.76 15.94 -12.92
CA TYR A 111 3.85 16.20 -11.81
C TYR A 111 2.52 15.45 -11.95
N LEU A 112 1.86 15.55 -13.11
CA LEU A 112 0.60 14.87 -13.36
C LEU A 112 0.74 13.35 -13.23
N MET A 113 1.82 12.77 -13.74
CA MET A 113 2.13 11.34 -13.58
C MET A 113 2.28 10.95 -12.12
N SER A 114 2.96 11.79 -11.33
CA SER A 114 3.20 11.57 -9.90
C SER A 114 1.92 11.59 -9.07
N LYS A 115 0.84 12.20 -9.57
CA LYS A 115 -0.49 12.20 -8.93
C LYS A 115 -1.56 11.36 -9.66
N SER A 116 -1.18 10.60 -10.70
CA SER A 116 -2.08 9.75 -11.49
C SER A 116 -2.21 8.30 -11.01
N ALA A 117 -3.42 7.76 -11.04
CA ALA A 117 -3.67 6.31 -10.95
C ALA A 117 -3.32 5.59 -12.27
N ALA A 118 -3.10 4.29 -12.17
CA ALA A 118 -3.03 3.37 -13.31
C ALA A 118 -3.85 2.12 -13.02
N LEU A 119 -4.39 1.51 -14.09
CA LEU A 119 -5.01 0.20 -14.01
C LEU A 119 -4.19 -0.85 -14.76
N LEU A 120 -4.06 -2.02 -14.15
CA LEU A 120 -3.45 -3.20 -14.73
C LEU A 120 -4.57 -4.20 -15.01
N LEU A 121 -4.80 -4.51 -16.29
CA LEU A 121 -5.74 -5.55 -16.69
C LEU A 121 -5.03 -6.89 -16.65
N LEU A 122 -5.63 -7.85 -15.94
CA LEU A 122 -5.08 -9.17 -15.72
C LEU A 122 -5.50 -10.12 -16.85
N LYS A 123 -4.60 -11.01 -17.25
CA LYS A 123 -4.83 -12.01 -18.32
C LYS A 123 -5.97 -12.97 -17.99
N ARG A 124 -6.18 -13.24 -16.72
CA ARG A 124 -7.20 -14.14 -16.20
C ARG A 124 -7.74 -13.61 -14.89
N LYS A 125 -8.94 -14.07 -14.56
CA LYS A 125 -9.53 -13.87 -13.25
C LYS A 125 -8.61 -14.44 -12.17
N VAL A 126 -8.41 -13.69 -11.10
CA VAL A 126 -7.78 -14.20 -9.88
C VAL A 126 -8.70 -15.31 -9.33
N PRO A 127 -8.23 -16.57 -9.27
CA PRO A 127 -9.06 -17.70 -8.87
C PRO A 127 -9.29 -17.71 -7.36
N ASP A 128 -10.52 -18.03 -6.95
CA ASP A 128 -10.87 -18.24 -5.53
C ASP A 128 -10.28 -19.56 -5.00
N VAL A 129 -10.22 -20.59 -5.84
CA VAL A 129 -9.95 -21.99 -5.47
C VAL A 129 -8.52 -22.21 -4.95
N LEU A 130 -7.59 -21.29 -5.23
CA LEU A 130 -6.16 -21.45 -4.87
C LEU A 130 -5.80 -20.78 -3.54
N THR A 131 -6.77 -20.19 -2.85
CA THR A 131 -6.57 -19.48 -1.58
C THR A 131 -7.59 -19.93 -0.56
N GLU A 132 -7.15 -20.21 0.66
CA GLU A 132 -8.04 -20.54 1.78
C GLU A 132 -9.06 -19.44 2.07
N ILE A 133 -8.66 -18.19 1.85
CA ILE A 133 -9.52 -17.01 1.97
C ILE A 133 -9.69 -16.40 0.57
N PRO A 134 -10.93 -16.31 0.06
CA PRO A 134 -11.18 -15.81 -1.27
C PRO A 134 -10.68 -14.38 -1.47
N LEU A 135 -10.03 -14.12 -2.60
CA LEU A 135 -9.56 -12.80 -2.96
C LEU A 135 -10.74 -11.92 -3.41
N ARG A 136 -10.83 -10.71 -2.87
CA ARG A 136 -11.99 -9.83 -3.02
C ARG A 136 -11.51 -8.42 -3.34
N PRO A 137 -12.16 -7.74 -4.29
CA PRO A 137 -11.83 -6.36 -4.64
C PRO A 137 -12.27 -5.37 -3.56
N LEU A 138 -11.57 -4.25 -3.48
CA LEU A 138 -11.90 -3.13 -2.59
C LEU A 138 -12.71 -2.07 -3.35
N ASP A 139 -13.75 -1.54 -2.71
CA ASP A 139 -14.48 -0.38 -3.21
C ASP A 139 -13.60 0.87 -3.17
N ILE A 140 -13.56 1.63 -4.27
CA ILE A 140 -12.76 2.85 -4.42
C ILE A 140 -13.68 4.06 -4.40
N ASP A 141 -13.51 4.93 -3.40
CA ASP A 141 -14.23 6.20 -3.33
C ASP A 141 -13.59 7.26 -4.23
N TYR A 142 -13.79 7.11 -5.53
CA TYR A 142 -13.32 8.09 -6.51
C TYR A 142 -14.31 9.24 -6.72
N LYS A 143 -15.52 9.16 -6.17
CA LYS A 143 -16.53 10.23 -6.23
C LYS A 143 -16.44 11.19 -5.04
N GLY A 144 -15.74 10.79 -3.97
CA GLY A 144 -15.59 11.61 -2.76
C GLY A 144 -16.83 11.58 -1.88
N GLU A 145 -17.49 10.43 -1.81
CA GLU A 145 -18.67 10.19 -0.98
C GLU A 145 -18.27 10.03 0.50
N GLU A 146 -17.06 9.54 0.79
CA GLU A 146 -16.58 9.39 2.16
C GLU A 146 -16.17 10.74 2.75
N VAL A 147 -16.84 11.12 3.83
CA VAL A 147 -16.50 12.33 4.58
C VAL A 147 -15.29 12.07 5.48
N LEU A 148 -14.13 12.57 5.05
CA LEU A 148 -12.87 12.45 5.76
C LEU A 148 -12.71 13.52 6.85
N SER A 149 -12.88 13.12 8.11
CA SER A 149 -12.73 14.02 9.27
C SER A 149 -11.30 14.03 9.83
N LEU A 150 -10.95 15.09 10.57
CA LEU A 150 -9.69 15.10 11.32
C LEU A 150 -9.73 14.04 12.43
N GLN A 151 -8.59 13.39 12.64
CA GLN A 151 -8.40 12.25 13.56
C GLN A 151 -9.15 10.97 13.18
N GLU A 152 -9.81 10.93 12.01
CA GLU A 152 -10.33 9.67 11.47
C GLU A 152 -9.18 8.67 11.32
N GLU A 153 -9.37 7.49 11.90
CA GLU A 153 -8.44 6.36 11.80
C GLU A 153 -8.69 5.64 10.46
N CYS A 154 -7.64 5.53 9.67
CA CYS A 154 -7.59 4.78 8.43
C CYS A 154 -6.48 3.72 8.53
N LEU A 155 -6.38 2.85 7.53
CA LEU A 155 -5.30 1.87 7.45
C LEU A 155 -4.58 1.93 6.11
N MET A 156 -3.31 1.56 6.13
CA MET A 156 -2.47 1.39 4.96
C MET A 156 -1.77 0.02 5.03
N PRO A 157 -2.08 -0.89 4.08
CA PRO A 157 -1.41 -2.18 3.98
C PRO A 157 -0.28 -2.16 2.94
N GLY A 158 0.74 -2.98 3.14
CA GLY A 158 1.77 -3.24 2.13
C GLY A 158 3.03 -3.92 2.69
N TRP A 159 4.12 -3.90 1.93
CA TRP A 159 5.35 -4.67 2.25
C TRP A 159 6.55 -3.80 2.62
N HIS A 160 6.37 -2.51 2.88
CA HIS A 160 7.52 -1.65 3.14
C HIS A 160 7.24 -0.46 4.06
N PHE A 161 7.56 -0.64 5.33
CA PHE A 161 7.50 0.41 6.34
C PHE A 161 8.90 0.75 6.83
N PHE A 162 9.19 2.03 6.98
CA PHE A 162 10.41 2.49 7.63
C PHE A 162 10.12 2.79 9.09
N TYR A 163 10.86 2.16 9.98
CA TYR A 163 10.76 2.35 11.41
C TYR A 163 11.60 3.53 11.87
N LYS A 164 11.23 4.10 13.02
CA LYS A 164 12.00 5.15 13.69
C LYS A 164 13.43 4.65 13.96
N GLY A 165 14.42 5.39 13.45
CA GLY A 165 15.83 5.04 13.59
C GLY A 165 16.39 4.22 12.43
N ASP A 166 15.55 3.77 11.49
CA ASP A 166 16.03 3.12 10.27
C ASP A 166 16.92 4.07 9.47
N LYS A 167 18.06 3.56 9.02
CA LYS A 167 18.96 4.29 8.13
C LYS A 167 18.40 4.27 6.72
N ILE A 168 18.07 5.46 6.22
CA ILE A 168 17.64 5.67 4.84
C ILE A 168 18.89 5.73 3.96
N TYR A 169 19.15 4.67 3.19
CA TYR A 169 20.25 4.65 2.23
C TYR A 169 19.81 5.28 0.90
N PRO A 170 20.38 6.41 0.47
CA PRO A 170 19.94 7.12 -0.72
C PRO A 170 20.17 6.37 -2.05
N VAL A 171 20.77 5.16 -2.04
CA VAL A 171 21.13 4.40 -3.25
C VAL A 171 20.90 2.89 -3.06
N HIS A 172 20.02 2.32 -3.91
CA HIS A 172 19.81 0.90 -4.31
C HIS A 172 19.83 -0.25 -3.27
N LYS A 173 20.00 0.01 -1.97
CA LYS A 173 19.98 -1.02 -0.92
C LYS A 173 18.78 -0.86 -0.02
N PHE A 174 17.64 -1.37 -0.47
CA PHE A 174 16.46 -1.52 0.38
C PHE A 174 16.41 -2.93 0.95
N LEU A 175 16.35 -3.03 2.28
CA LEU A 175 15.91 -4.27 2.93
C LEU A 175 14.40 -4.37 2.74
N LEU A 176 14.00 -4.86 1.55
CA LEU A 176 12.60 -5.09 1.26
C LEU A 176 12.03 -6.08 2.28
N GLN A 177 11.12 -5.60 3.14
CA GLN A 177 10.45 -6.48 4.09
C GLN A 177 9.74 -7.60 3.32
N ARG A 178 9.77 -8.79 3.91
CA ARG A 178 9.21 -9.97 3.28
C ARG A 178 7.76 -10.18 3.68
N ASN A 179 7.36 -9.75 4.86
CA ASN A 179 5.98 -9.89 5.32
C ASN A 179 5.18 -8.62 5.01
N MET A 180 3.94 -8.82 4.58
CA MET A 180 2.93 -7.77 4.53
C MET A 180 2.69 -7.28 5.95
N ARG A 181 2.53 -5.96 6.07
CA ARG A 181 2.20 -5.27 7.31
C ARG A 181 1.03 -4.33 7.08
N VAL A 182 0.35 -4.00 8.16
CA VAL A 182 -0.68 -2.97 8.20
C VAL A 182 -0.30 -1.93 9.22
N GLN A 183 -0.51 -0.67 8.87
CA GLN A 183 -0.39 0.44 9.80
C GLN A 183 -1.71 1.20 9.86
N PHE A 184 -2.19 1.44 11.08
CA PHE A 184 -3.25 2.41 11.32
C PHE A 184 -2.66 3.81 11.34
N VAL A 185 -3.30 4.74 10.63
CA VAL A 185 -2.88 6.13 10.49
C VAL A 185 -4.07 7.05 10.67
N ASN A 186 -3.84 8.23 11.24
CA ASN A 186 -4.89 9.21 11.47
C ASN A 186 -4.80 10.34 10.46
N ILE A 187 -5.95 10.83 9.99
CA ILE A 187 -6.03 12.05 9.19
C ILE A 187 -5.70 13.26 10.07
N VAL A 188 -4.79 14.12 9.64
CA VAL A 188 -4.33 15.27 10.43
C VAL A 188 -4.27 16.56 9.62
N LYS A 189 -4.18 17.69 10.32
CA LYS A 189 -4.04 19.01 9.69
C LYS A 189 -2.73 19.08 8.91
N LYS A 190 -2.83 19.38 7.60
CA LYS A 190 -1.69 19.46 6.68
C LYS A 190 -0.64 20.49 7.12
N THR A 191 -1.07 21.69 7.50
CA THR A 191 -0.18 22.78 7.91
C THR A 191 0.68 22.41 9.12
N LEU A 192 0.15 21.59 10.03
CA LEU A 192 0.86 21.21 11.25
C LEU A 192 1.84 20.03 11.03
N TRP A 193 1.48 19.06 10.19
CA TRP A 193 2.20 17.77 10.11
C TRP A 193 2.86 17.46 8.78
N CYS A 194 2.35 18.01 7.68
CA CYS A 194 2.83 17.72 6.32
C CYS A 194 3.34 18.97 5.59
N GLU A 195 3.51 20.11 6.26
CA GLU A 195 4.00 21.32 5.59
C GLU A 195 5.43 21.13 5.06
N ALA A 196 6.34 20.67 5.92
CA ALA A 196 7.72 20.36 5.51
C ALA A 196 7.77 19.27 4.42
N LEU A 197 6.89 18.27 4.50
CA LEU A 197 6.72 17.29 3.43
C LEU A 197 6.32 17.97 2.13
N THR A 198 5.28 18.79 2.16
CA THR A 198 4.75 19.49 0.98
C THR A 198 5.82 20.36 0.32
N ILE A 199 6.68 21.02 1.08
CA ILE A 199 7.82 21.79 0.55
C ILE A 199 8.84 20.86 -0.14
N LYS A 200 9.15 19.71 0.46
CA LYS A 200 10.02 18.70 -0.18
C LYS A 200 9.40 18.14 -1.45
N PHE A 201 8.08 17.89 -1.47
CA PHE A 201 7.34 17.49 -2.66
C PHE A 201 7.44 18.56 -3.75
N GLN A 202 7.24 19.84 -3.40
CA GLN A 202 7.38 20.96 -4.32
C GLN A 202 8.78 20.97 -4.96
N LYS A 203 9.84 20.87 -4.15
CA LYS A 203 11.23 20.83 -4.65
C LYS A 203 11.46 19.63 -5.58
N ALA A 204 10.93 18.46 -5.21
CA ALA A 204 11.02 17.26 -6.03
C ALA A 204 10.35 17.42 -7.40
N LEU A 205 9.17 18.05 -7.42
CA LEU A 205 8.43 18.32 -8.65
C LEU A 205 9.15 19.33 -9.53
N SER A 206 9.77 20.36 -8.95
CA SER A 206 10.61 21.30 -9.71
C SER A 206 11.78 20.59 -10.40
N ASN A 207 12.39 19.59 -9.76
CA ASN A 207 13.43 18.75 -10.41
C ASN A 207 12.88 17.92 -11.58
N LEU A 208 11.56 17.70 -11.63
CA LEU A 208 10.84 17.06 -12.75
C LEU A 208 10.42 18.06 -13.84
N GLY A 209 10.86 19.32 -13.74
CA GLY A 209 10.51 20.38 -14.68
C GLY A 209 9.15 21.04 -14.41
N PHE A 210 8.51 20.77 -13.27
CA PHE A 210 7.24 21.40 -12.91
C PHE A 210 7.42 22.87 -12.53
N VAL A 211 6.76 23.75 -13.27
CA VAL A 211 6.74 25.20 -13.05
C VAL A 211 5.34 25.58 -12.57
N GLY A 212 5.07 25.37 -11.28
CA GLY A 212 3.77 25.63 -10.67
C GLY A 212 3.77 25.29 -9.19
N MET A 213 2.60 25.38 -8.55
CA MET A 213 2.41 25.04 -7.14
C MET A 213 1.80 23.66 -6.99
N PHE A 214 2.32 22.88 -6.05
CA PHE A 214 1.77 21.59 -5.68
C PHE A 214 0.33 21.75 -5.19
N ASP A 215 -0.60 21.10 -5.89
CA ASP A 215 -2.01 21.09 -5.53
C ASP A 215 -2.24 20.36 -4.19
N LYS A 216 -2.31 21.16 -3.13
CA LYS A 216 -2.60 20.67 -1.78
C LYS A 216 -4.06 20.23 -1.62
N SER A 217 -4.97 20.57 -2.53
CA SER A 217 -6.39 20.21 -2.40
C SER A 217 -6.65 18.74 -2.75
N ALA A 218 -5.88 18.19 -3.71
CA ALA A 218 -5.98 16.82 -4.19
C ALA A 218 -5.30 15.76 -3.29
N CYS A 219 -4.89 16.13 -2.08
CA CYS A 219 -4.19 15.23 -1.16
C CYS A 219 -4.75 15.30 0.26
N ILE A 220 -4.38 14.36 1.10
CA ILE A 220 -4.60 14.39 2.54
C ILE A 220 -3.30 14.08 3.27
N CYS A 221 -3.19 14.59 4.49
CA CYS A 221 -2.07 14.31 5.37
C CYS A 221 -2.51 13.26 6.37
N VAL A 222 -1.78 12.16 6.43
CA VAL A 222 -1.97 11.12 7.44
C VAL A 222 -0.72 11.04 8.31
N ARG A 223 -0.89 10.60 9.55
CA ARG A 223 0.19 10.47 10.53
C ARG A 223 0.05 9.13 11.23
N ASP A 224 1.19 8.50 11.50
CA ASP A 224 1.26 7.42 12.48
C ASP A 224 0.97 8.02 13.89
N PRO A 225 -0.08 7.60 14.59
CA PRO A 225 -0.39 8.11 15.92
C PRO A 225 0.78 7.98 16.90
N ASP A 226 1.58 6.92 16.77
CA ASP A 226 2.65 6.59 17.70
C ASP A 226 4.05 6.93 17.16
N ARG A 227 4.13 7.38 15.90
CA ARG A 227 5.37 7.78 15.23
C ARG A 227 6.46 6.70 15.28
N VAL A 228 6.05 5.45 15.14
CA VAL A 228 6.94 4.28 15.17
C VAL A 228 7.39 3.91 13.77
N ALA A 229 6.51 4.02 12.77
CA ALA A 229 6.84 3.71 11.39
C ALA A 229 6.08 4.59 10.39
N GLN A 230 6.46 4.52 9.12
CA GLN A 230 5.76 5.22 8.06
C GLN A 230 5.86 4.45 6.74
N PRO A 231 4.83 4.50 5.89
CA PRO A 231 4.92 3.97 4.53
C PRO A 231 5.91 4.80 3.70
N CYS A 232 6.69 4.15 2.84
CA CYS A 232 7.78 4.78 2.08
C CYS A 232 7.92 4.09 0.71
N HIS A 233 9.10 4.12 0.11
CA HIS A 233 9.49 3.29 -1.02
C HIS A 233 8.94 1.88 -0.96
N GLY A 234 8.46 1.35 -2.09
CA GLY A 234 7.85 0.02 -2.11
C GLY A 234 6.38 0.01 -1.68
N MET A 235 5.85 1.11 -1.14
CA MET A 235 4.41 1.29 -0.82
C MET A 235 3.67 2.11 -1.89
N TYR A 236 4.32 2.49 -2.99
CA TYR A 236 3.63 3.24 -4.04
C TYR A 236 2.47 2.42 -4.62
N GLY A 237 1.31 3.07 -4.74
CA GLY A 237 0.06 2.43 -5.10
C GLY A 237 -0.65 1.71 -3.94
N ALA A 238 -0.08 1.71 -2.72
CA ALA A 238 -0.77 1.20 -1.55
C ALA A 238 -2.02 2.04 -1.25
N PRO A 239 -3.18 1.40 -1.00
CA PRO A 239 -4.40 2.11 -0.73
C PRO A 239 -4.36 2.71 0.68
N LEU A 240 -4.93 3.91 0.82
CA LEU A 240 -5.42 4.37 2.10
C LEU A 240 -6.87 3.96 2.21
N VAL A 241 -7.17 3.10 3.18
CA VAL A 241 -8.52 2.58 3.41
C VAL A 241 -9.11 3.26 4.63
N CYS A 242 -10.20 3.99 4.43
CA CYS A 242 -10.97 4.63 5.49
C CYS A 242 -12.41 4.11 5.38
N ARG A 243 -13.01 3.74 6.52
CA ARG A 243 -14.41 3.25 6.57
C ARG A 243 -14.72 2.11 5.58
N GLY A 244 -13.73 1.26 5.31
CA GLY A 244 -13.86 0.11 4.43
C GLY A 244 -13.72 0.42 2.93
N ARG A 245 -13.44 1.67 2.54
CA ARG A 245 -13.24 2.06 1.13
C ARG A 245 -11.84 2.61 0.90
N GLY A 246 -11.29 2.37 -0.28
CA GLY A 246 -10.06 3.00 -0.73
C GLY A 246 -10.33 4.44 -1.14
N VAL A 247 -9.92 5.41 -0.31
CA VAL A 247 -10.18 6.85 -0.52
C VAL A 247 -9.03 7.55 -1.23
N GLY A 248 -7.85 6.95 -1.18
CA GLY A 248 -6.67 7.45 -1.84
C GLY A 248 -5.60 6.39 -1.95
N MET A 249 -4.46 6.79 -2.50
CA MET A 249 -3.28 5.91 -2.57
C MET A 249 -2.01 6.69 -2.33
N MET A 250 -1.01 5.98 -1.84
CA MET A 250 0.32 6.53 -1.70
C MET A 250 0.93 6.74 -3.08
N MET A 251 1.34 7.97 -3.34
CA MET A 251 2.07 8.32 -4.55
C MET A 251 3.40 8.95 -4.20
N ALA A 252 4.33 8.89 -5.15
CA ALA A 252 5.61 9.56 -5.03
C ALA A 252 5.84 10.49 -6.22
N PRO A 253 6.15 11.77 -5.98
CA PRO A 253 7.04 12.47 -6.88
C PRO A 253 8.37 11.73 -6.90
N ASP A 254 9.15 11.92 -7.94
CA ASP A 254 10.46 11.27 -8.10
C ASP A 254 11.50 11.64 -7.02
N ALA A 255 11.13 12.44 -6.01
CA ALA A 255 11.73 12.32 -4.68
C ALA A 255 11.18 11.12 -3.93
N GLN A 256 11.65 9.99 -4.42
CA GLN A 256 11.88 8.72 -3.75
C GLN A 256 11.78 8.78 -2.19
N TRP A 257 12.35 9.78 -1.52
CA TRP A 257 12.45 9.83 -0.06
C TRP A 257 11.46 10.75 0.65
N THR A 258 10.61 11.50 -0.05
CA THR A 258 9.88 12.59 0.60
C THR A 258 8.90 12.09 1.65
N ASN A 259 8.09 11.07 1.34
CA ASN A 259 7.18 10.44 2.31
C ASN A 259 7.91 9.61 3.39
N CYS A 260 9.23 9.47 3.31
CA CYS A 260 10.03 8.66 4.23
C CYS A 260 10.63 9.47 5.38
N THR A 261 10.20 10.72 5.57
CA THR A 261 10.75 11.59 6.61
C THR A 261 9.62 12.31 7.34
N GLY A 262 9.45 12.07 8.64
CA GLY A 262 8.60 12.92 9.49
C GLY A 262 7.38 12.26 10.13
N PHE A 263 7.23 10.93 10.07
CA PHE A 263 6.12 10.18 10.69
C PHE A 263 4.73 10.60 10.19
N SER A 264 4.71 11.26 9.04
CA SER A 264 3.52 11.69 8.32
C SER A 264 3.70 11.36 6.84
N SER A 265 2.59 11.25 6.13
CA SER A 265 2.58 10.92 4.71
C SER A 265 1.52 11.73 3.99
N VAL A 266 1.85 12.12 2.76
CA VAL A 266 0.89 12.75 1.86
C VAL A 266 0.31 11.68 0.96
N ILE A 267 -1.01 11.54 0.98
CA ILE A 267 -1.77 10.58 0.19
C ILE A 267 -2.59 11.35 -0.84
N HIS A 268 -2.58 10.91 -2.09
CA HIS A 268 -3.43 11.52 -3.12
C HIS A 268 -4.80 10.88 -3.09
N LEU A 269 -5.83 11.73 -3.18
CA LEU A 269 -7.23 11.30 -3.19
C LEU A 269 -7.63 10.82 -4.59
N PHE A 270 -8.37 9.71 -4.64
CA PHE A 270 -8.96 9.24 -5.89
C PHE A 270 -10.03 10.20 -6.41
N SER A 271 -10.71 10.92 -5.51
CA SER A 271 -11.72 11.93 -5.79
C SER A 271 -11.20 13.29 -6.28
N SER A 272 -9.89 13.41 -6.50
CA SER A 272 -9.33 14.66 -7.02
C SER A 272 -9.91 15.02 -8.40
N ASN A 273 -10.21 16.31 -8.61
CA ASN A 273 -10.79 16.81 -9.87
C ASN A 273 -9.99 16.40 -11.11
N TYR A 274 -8.66 16.36 -10.98
CA TYR A 274 -7.76 15.94 -12.04
C TYR A 274 -7.98 14.48 -12.47
N LEU A 275 -8.28 13.58 -11.53
CA LEU A 275 -8.50 12.16 -11.82
C LEU A 275 -9.92 11.85 -12.27
N LYS A 276 -10.87 12.76 -12.07
CA LYS A 276 -12.30 12.51 -12.27
C LYS A 276 -12.62 11.90 -13.63
N GLU A 277 -12.21 12.53 -14.73
CA GLU A 277 -12.48 12.03 -16.09
C GLU A 277 -11.89 10.62 -16.33
N PHE A 278 -10.67 10.39 -15.84
CA PHE A 278 -10.03 9.08 -15.96
C PHE A 278 -10.78 8.03 -15.14
N MET A 279 -11.11 8.33 -13.89
CA MET A 279 -11.80 7.43 -12.98
C MET A 279 -13.22 7.13 -13.47
N ASP A 280 -13.95 8.13 -13.98
CA ASP A 280 -15.26 7.94 -14.61
C ASP A 280 -15.17 6.98 -15.80
N CYS A 281 -14.16 7.16 -16.67
CA CYS A 281 -13.94 6.29 -17.83
C CYS A 281 -13.65 4.83 -17.44
N VAL A 282 -12.82 4.63 -16.41
CA VAL A 282 -12.39 3.28 -16.01
C VAL A 282 -13.26 2.62 -14.94
N SER A 283 -14.19 3.37 -14.33
CA SER A 283 -15.09 2.88 -13.26
C SER A 283 -15.88 1.64 -13.64
N ARG A 284 -16.18 1.46 -14.94
CA ARG A 284 -16.84 0.26 -15.49
C ARG A 284 -16.06 -1.04 -15.30
N LEU A 285 -14.76 -0.94 -14.99
CA LEU A 285 -13.90 -2.09 -14.69
C LEU A 285 -13.89 -2.46 -13.20
N PHE A 286 -14.56 -1.66 -12.36
CA PHE A 286 -14.69 -1.91 -10.93
C PHE A 286 -15.91 -2.81 -10.72
N GLU A 287 -15.68 -3.95 -10.09
CA GLU A 287 -16.70 -4.97 -9.85
C GLU A 287 -16.55 -5.42 -8.41
N ILE A 288 -17.32 -4.77 -7.52
CA ILE A 288 -17.28 -5.05 -6.09
C ILE A 288 -18.30 -6.15 -5.80
N GLU A 289 -17.83 -7.22 -5.17
CA GLU A 289 -18.69 -8.36 -4.82
C GLU A 289 -19.34 -8.17 -3.44
N GLU A 290 -18.59 -7.60 -2.51
CA GLU A 290 -19.01 -7.40 -1.14
C GLU A 290 -18.42 -6.10 -0.62
N LYS A 291 -19.23 -5.29 0.06
CA LYS A 291 -18.76 -4.09 0.74
C LYS A 291 -18.29 -4.47 2.13
N PRO A 292 -16.98 -4.39 2.44
CA PRO A 292 -16.48 -4.77 3.75
C PRO A 292 -17.03 -3.79 4.81
N ASN A 293 -17.66 -4.33 5.84
CA ASN A 293 -18.00 -3.54 7.02
C ASN A 293 -16.70 -3.13 7.74
N TRP A 294 -16.52 -1.83 7.99
CA TRP A 294 -15.28 -1.31 8.59
C TRP A 294 -14.92 -1.94 9.94
N VAL A 295 -15.91 -2.16 10.80
CA VAL A 295 -15.71 -2.76 12.13
C VAL A 295 -15.29 -4.22 11.97
N THR A 296 -15.99 -4.96 11.11
CA THR A 296 -15.64 -6.36 10.80
C THR A 296 -14.25 -6.47 10.18
N MET A 297 -13.93 -5.62 9.21
CA MET A 297 -12.61 -5.60 8.56
C MET A 297 -11.51 -5.36 9.59
N LYS A 298 -11.66 -4.38 10.49
CA LYS A 298 -10.66 -4.14 11.55
C LYS A 298 -10.50 -5.33 12.49
N LYS A 299 -11.60 -6.00 12.85
CA LYS A 299 -11.58 -7.20 13.69
C LYS A 299 -10.81 -8.35 13.01
N GLN A 300 -11.09 -8.59 11.72
CA GLN A 300 -10.43 -9.63 10.91
C GLN A 300 -8.93 -9.40 10.69
N LEU A 301 -8.42 -8.17 10.83
CA LEU A 301 -6.97 -7.91 10.70
C LEU A 301 -6.17 -8.51 11.86
N TYR A 302 -6.77 -8.62 13.03
CA TYR A 302 -6.12 -9.09 14.26
C TYR A 302 -6.49 -10.53 14.62
N GLU A 303 -7.71 -10.96 14.29
CA GLU A 303 -8.17 -12.32 14.58
C GLU A 303 -7.64 -13.30 13.52
N ASP A 304 -6.69 -14.15 13.88
CA ASP A 304 -6.43 -15.37 13.11
C ASP A 304 -7.66 -16.26 13.29
N PHE A 305 -8.38 -16.53 12.19
CA PHE A 305 -9.43 -17.54 12.22
C PHE A 305 -8.77 -18.90 12.45
N LYS A 306 -8.76 -19.32 13.73
CA LYS A 306 -8.42 -20.60 14.35
C LYS A 306 -7.13 -20.58 15.18
N ASP A 307 -7.32 -20.51 16.49
CA ASP A 307 -6.38 -20.82 17.57
C ASP A 307 -5.75 -22.24 17.51
N ASN A 308 -6.06 -23.09 16.52
CA ASN A 308 -5.71 -24.52 16.54
C ASN A 308 -5.34 -25.15 15.19
N THR A 309 -4.96 -24.38 14.16
CA THR A 309 -4.45 -24.96 12.92
C THR A 309 -3.02 -24.52 12.66
N TYR A 310 -2.11 -25.43 12.98
CA TYR A 310 -0.67 -25.38 12.72
C TYR A 310 -0.34 -24.92 11.30
N ASP A 311 0.39 -23.81 11.18
CA ASP A 311 0.91 -23.28 9.94
C ASP A 311 2.37 -23.77 9.73
N TYR A 312 2.56 -25.09 9.61
CA TYR A 312 3.88 -25.70 9.40
C TYR A 312 4.02 -26.29 8.00
N VAL A 313 4.38 -25.44 7.03
CA VAL A 313 4.97 -25.87 5.76
C VAL A 313 6.52 -25.83 5.76
N PRO A 314 7.21 -24.94 6.49
CA PRO A 314 8.68 -24.98 6.55
C PRO A 314 9.23 -26.28 7.18
N GLU A 315 8.63 -26.77 8.27
CA GLU A 315 9.11 -28.00 8.93
C GLU A 315 8.84 -29.28 8.13
N ILE A 316 7.80 -29.31 7.28
CA ILE A 316 7.54 -30.49 6.43
C ILE A 316 8.60 -30.59 5.33
N TYR A 317 9.02 -29.47 4.73
CA TYR A 317 10.09 -29.50 3.74
C TYR A 317 11.44 -29.86 4.35
N ASP A 318 11.77 -29.32 5.52
CA ASP A 318 13.02 -29.65 6.21
C ASP A 318 13.03 -31.11 6.72
N LYS A 319 11.87 -31.68 7.09
CA LYS A 319 11.73 -33.11 7.41
C LYS A 319 11.80 -34.03 6.20
N ILE A 320 11.33 -33.60 5.03
CA ILE A 320 11.44 -34.39 3.79
C ILE A 320 12.89 -34.42 3.28
N THR A 321 13.66 -33.34 3.46
CA THR A 321 15.08 -33.32 3.08
C THR A 321 16.03 -33.96 4.10
N SER A 322 15.63 -34.05 5.37
CA SER A 322 16.43 -34.70 6.42
C SER A 322 16.13 -36.19 6.60
N SER A 323 15.04 -36.71 6.01
CA SER A 323 14.69 -38.14 6.04
C SER A 323 15.17 -38.95 4.83
N SER A 324 15.84 -38.32 3.86
CA SER A 324 16.39 -39.00 2.68
C SER A 324 17.93 -39.05 2.62
N ALA A 325 18.59 -38.92 3.76
CA ALA A 325 20.05 -39.09 3.87
C ALA A 325 20.41 -39.91 5.12
N SER A 326 19.97 -41.17 5.13
CA SER A 326 20.63 -42.20 5.92
C SER A 326 20.47 -43.56 5.21
N THR A 327 21.44 -43.88 4.37
CA THR A 327 21.97 -45.24 4.28
C THR A 327 23.44 -45.09 3.91
N ASP A 328 24.29 -45.28 4.91
CA ASP A 328 25.58 -45.91 4.70
C ASP A 328 25.37 -47.19 3.87
N GLU A 329 26.17 -47.37 2.83
CA GLU A 329 27.03 -48.55 2.61
C GLU A 329 27.51 -48.60 1.14
N LEU A 330 28.85 -48.61 1.01
CA LEU A 330 29.73 -48.78 -0.16
C LEU A 330 30.02 -47.57 -1.06
#